data_AF-A0A7J3DJL6-F1
#
_entry.id   AF-A0A7J3DJL6-F1
#
_cell.length_a   1.000
_cell.length_b   1.000
_cell.length_c   1.000
_cell.angle_alpha   90.00
_cell.angle_beta   90.00
_cell.angle_gamma   90.00
#
_symmetry.space_group_name_H-M   'P 1'
#
loop_
_entity.id
_entity.type
_entity.pdbx_description
1 polymer ?
#
loop_
_entity_poly.entity_id
_entity_poly.type
_entity_poly.pdbx_seq_one_letter_code
_entity_poly.pdbx_strand_id
1 'polypeptide(L)'
;MNLTCALLLFIAGYLVKLNDDEIDRDKRRRAELRHALIAIVSSLLILYVFLFGDVEELLMAVVLAAVFMGKVDNLAHGILAASVIIGFVMLGGYIDINMLLFFFVAAAVDETDLPVIRGYRPVLKLATLYPALLGYYSPLIAIVVFDAGYIAKSVAEKISKKH
;
A
#
# COMPACT_ATOMS: atom_id res chain seq x y z
N MET A 1 5.43 15.79 0.23
CA MET A 1 5.37 14.85 -0.92
C MET A 1 5.30 15.60 -2.25
N ASN A 2 6.19 15.27 -3.20
CA ASN A 2 6.19 15.83 -4.55
C ASN A 2 5.24 15.09 -5.52
N LEU A 3 4.97 15.69 -6.69
CA LEU A 3 4.06 15.11 -7.70
C LEU A 3 4.53 13.75 -8.21
N THR A 4 5.84 13.56 -8.40
CA THR A 4 6.41 12.27 -8.84
C THR A 4 6.06 11.16 -7.85
N CYS A 5 6.28 11.38 -6.56
CA CYS A 5 5.96 10.40 -5.52
C CYS A 5 4.45 10.11 -5.47
N ALA A 6 3.60 11.13 -5.64
CA ALA A 6 2.17 10.95 -5.75
C ALA A 6 1.80 10.02 -6.93
N LEU A 7 2.33 10.29 -8.13
CA LEU A 7 2.07 9.46 -9.31
C LEU A 7 2.56 8.03 -9.13
N LEU A 8 3.72 7.83 -8.52
CA LEU A 8 4.26 6.49 -8.26
C LEU A 8 3.41 5.72 -7.23
N LEU A 9 2.91 6.39 -6.18
CA LEU A 9 1.95 5.78 -5.26
C LEU A 9 0.63 5.41 -5.92
N PHE A 10 0.12 6.28 -6.80
CA PHE A 10 -1.08 5.97 -7.57
C PHE A 10 -0.88 4.71 -8.42
N ILE A 11 0.23 4.64 -9.16
CA ILE A 11 0.58 3.48 -9.98
C ILE A 11 0.75 2.23 -9.11
N ALA A 12 1.44 2.35 -7.96
CA ALA A 12 1.60 1.24 -7.02
C ALA A 12 0.24 0.73 -6.52
N GLY A 13 -0.67 1.62 -6.12
CA GLY A 13 -2.03 1.23 -5.70
C GLY A 13 -2.81 0.52 -6.81
N TYR A 14 -2.71 1.02 -8.05
CA TYR A 14 -3.32 0.39 -9.22
C TYR A 14 -2.77 -1.02 -9.49
N LEU A 15 -1.43 -1.17 -9.45
CA LEU A 15 -0.76 -2.45 -9.70
C LEU A 15 -1.04 -3.48 -8.60
N VAL A 16 -1.11 -3.07 -7.34
CA VAL A 16 -1.51 -3.95 -6.24
C VAL A 16 -2.93 -4.47 -6.48
N LYS A 17 -3.89 -3.59 -6.81
CA LYS A 17 -5.26 -4.04 -7.14
C LYS A 17 -5.29 -4.98 -8.34
N LEU A 18 -4.51 -4.67 -9.37
CA LEU A 18 -4.39 -5.52 -10.55
C LEU A 18 -3.94 -6.92 -10.17
N ASN A 19 -2.93 -7.01 -9.31
CA ASN A 19 -2.40 -8.28 -8.85
C ASN A 19 -3.43 -9.07 -8.04
N ASP A 20 -4.09 -8.44 -7.06
CA ASP A 20 -5.13 -9.07 -6.23
C ASP A 20 -6.21 -9.71 -7.10
N ASP A 21 -6.79 -8.92 -8.01
CA ASP A 21 -7.91 -9.36 -8.83
C ASP A 21 -7.51 -10.41 -9.87
N GLU A 22 -6.23 -10.47 -10.27
CA GLU A 22 -5.71 -11.51 -11.15
C GLU A 22 -5.45 -12.81 -10.40
N ILE A 23 -4.91 -12.74 -9.17
CA ILE A 23 -4.70 -13.91 -8.30
C ILE A 23 -6.04 -14.60 -8.01
N ASP A 24 -7.09 -13.81 -7.74
CA ASP A 24 -8.43 -14.33 -7.53
C ASP A 24 -9.02 -15.05 -8.77
N ARG A 25 -8.58 -14.66 -9.97
CA ARG A 25 -9.06 -15.23 -11.25
C ARG A 25 -8.25 -16.43 -11.72
N ASP A 26 -6.94 -16.47 -11.45
CA ASP A 26 -6.01 -17.35 -12.16
C ASP A 26 -5.30 -18.35 -11.23
N LYS A 27 -5.74 -19.62 -11.24
CA LYS A 27 -5.15 -20.71 -10.42
C LYS A 27 -3.94 -21.41 -11.07
N ARG A 28 -3.34 -20.84 -12.12
CA ARG A 28 -2.33 -21.51 -12.96
C ARG A 28 -0.89 -21.06 -12.64
N ARG A 29 0.07 -21.99 -12.68
CA ARG A 29 1.50 -21.77 -12.39
C ARG A 29 2.19 -20.68 -13.23
N ARG A 30 1.74 -20.42 -14.48
CA ARG A 30 2.26 -19.30 -15.31
C ARG A 30 1.83 -17.92 -14.78
N ALA A 31 0.78 -17.86 -13.98
CA ALA A 31 0.34 -16.65 -13.33
C ALA A 31 1.31 -16.27 -12.19
N GLU A 32 1.92 -17.24 -11.50
CA GLU A 32 2.85 -17.01 -10.37
C GLU A 32 4.02 -16.07 -10.72
N LEU A 33 4.66 -16.26 -11.89
CA LEU A 33 5.79 -15.41 -12.30
C LEU A 33 5.35 -13.98 -12.64
N ARG A 34 4.17 -13.82 -13.24
CA ARG A 34 3.57 -12.51 -13.51
C ARG A 34 3.22 -11.78 -12.21
N HIS A 35 2.61 -12.49 -11.25
CA HIS A 35 2.29 -11.91 -9.94
C HIS A 35 3.55 -11.49 -9.17
N ALA A 36 4.60 -12.31 -9.23
CA ALA A 36 5.89 -11.96 -8.66
C ALA A 36 6.49 -10.70 -9.30
N LEU A 37 6.44 -10.57 -10.63
CA LEU A 37 6.91 -9.38 -11.34
C LEU A 37 6.12 -8.12 -10.95
N ILE A 38 4.79 -8.20 -10.89
CA ILE A 38 3.95 -7.07 -10.47
C ILE A 38 4.26 -6.68 -9.02
N ALA A 39 4.44 -7.65 -8.12
CA ALA A 39 4.83 -7.41 -6.74
C ALA A 39 6.20 -6.72 -6.63
N ILE A 40 7.19 -7.16 -7.41
CA ILE A 40 8.53 -6.53 -7.45
C ILE A 40 8.42 -5.09 -7.95
N VAL A 41 7.73 -4.85 -9.08
CA VAL A 41 7.57 -3.49 -9.63
C VAL A 41 6.87 -2.59 -8.62
N SER A 42 5.77 -3.07 -8.00
CA SER A 42 5.05 -2.32 -6.97
C SER A 42 5.96 -2.00 -5.77
N SER A 43 6.79 -2.95 -5.35
CA SER A 43 7.77 -2.74 -4.27
C SER A 43 8.81 -1.68 -4.63
N LEU A 44 9.32 -1.69 -5.86
CA LEU A 44 10.29 -0.68 -6.32
C LEU A 44 9.69 0.72 -6.36
N LEU A 45 8.42 0.84 -6.80
CA LEU A 45 7.69 2.11 -6.77
C LEU A 45 7.50 2.61 -5.33
N ILE A 46 7.10 1.72 -4.42
CA ILE A 46 6.94 2.03 -2.99
C ILE A 46 8.29 2.44 -2.39
N LEU A 47 9.38 1.71 -2.65
CA LEU A 47 10.73 2.02 -2.16
C LEU A 47 11.26 3.36 -2.69
N TYR A 48 10.94 3.72 -3.94
CA TYR A 48 11.26 5.06 -4.44
C TYR A 48 10.54 6.13 -3.61
N VAL A 49 9.26 5.93 -3.32
CA VAL A 49 8.48 6.87 -2.51
C VAL A 49 9.00 6.93 -1.08
N PHE A 50 9.48 5.82 -0.51
CA PHE A 50 10.19 5.81 0.77
C PHE A 50 11.38 6.78 0.79
N LEU A 51 12.14 6.84 -0.29
CA LEU A 51 13.37 7.66 -0.34
C LEU A 51 13.10 9.16 -0.52
N PHE A 52 11.95 9.54 -1.09
CA PHE A 52 11.73 10.92 -1.57
C PHE A 52 10.35 11.50 -1.23
N GLY A 53 9.51 10.74 -0.51
CA GLY A 53 8.10 11.05 -0.30
C GLY A 53 7.75 11.65 1.06
N ASP A 54 8.65 11.53 2.04
CA ASP A 54 8.41 11.83 3.47
C ASP A 54 7.13 11.11 3.96
N VAL A 55 7.11 9.78 3.86
CA VAL A 55 5.94 8.94 4.23
C VAL A 55 6.35 7.53 4.68
N GLU A 56 7.62 7.36 5.03
CA GLU A 56 8.24 6.08 5.37
C GLU A 56 7.57 5.41 6.58
N GLU A 57 7.21 6.15 7.63
CA GLU A 57 6.53 5.59 8.79
C GLU A 57 5.14 5.08 8.43
N LEU A 58 4.41 5.81 7.58
CA LEU A 58 3.08 5.40 7.13
C LEU A 58 3.16 4.13 6.27
N LEU A 59 4.04 4.12 5.26
CA LEU A 59 4.16 3.00 4.35
C LEU A 59 4.68 1.75 5.06
N MET A 60 5.64 1.90 5.97
CA MET A 60 6.14 0.79 6.78
C MET A 60 5.06 0.27 7.73
N ALA A 61 4.31 1.15 8.39
CA ALA A 61 3.21 0.77 9.25
C ALA A 61 2.15 -0.06 8.51
N VAL A 62 1.79 0.32 7.29
CA VAL A 62 0.83 -0.43 6.46
C VAL A 62 1.36 -1.82 6.12
N VAL A 63 2.62 -1.93 5.69
CA VAL A 63 3.24 -3.22 5.37
C VAL A 63 3.31 -4.11 6.60
N LEU A 64 3.75 -3.59 7.74
CA LEU A 64 3.81 -4.35 8.99
C LEU A 64 2.42 -4.77 9.46
N ALA A 65 1.43 -3.89 9.40
CA ALA A 65 0.06 -4.23 9.77
C ALA A 65 -0.49 -5.37 8.90
N ALA A 66 -0.27 -5.33 7.58
CA ALA A 66 -0.67 -6.40 6.68
C ALA A 66 0.00 -7.74 7.02
N VAL A 67 1.29 -7.73 7.36
CA VAL A 67 2.03 -8.92 7.82
C VAL A 67 1.46 -9.45 9.13
N PHE A 68 1.32 -8.60 10.14
CA PHE A 68 0.84 -8.99 11.48
C PHE A 68 -0.60 -9.50 11.46
N MET A 69 -1.45 -8.93 10.60
CA MET A 69 -2.86 -9.31 10.47
C MET A 69 -3.06 -10.53 9.55
N GLY A 70 -1.98 -11.15 9.07
CA GLY A 70 -2.05 -12.35 8.24
C GLY A 70 -2.64 -12.11 6.84
N LYS A 71 -2.62 -10.87 6.34
CA LYS A 71 -3.07 -10.51 4.99
C LYS A 71 -2.05 -10.84 3.91
N VAL A 72 -0.83 -11.24 4.32
CA VAL A 72 0.16 -11.84 3.44
C VAL A 72 -0.20 -13.31 3.21
N ASP A 73 -1.22 -13.52 2.38
CA ASP A 73 -1.86 -14.82 2.13
C ASP A 73 -1.30 -15.56 0.91
N ASN A 74 -0.45 -14.91 0.11
CA ASN A 74 0.14 -15.50 -1.09
C ASN A 74 1.60 -15.04 -1.32
N LEU A 75 2.29 -15.73 -2.22
CA LEU A 75 3.70 -15.47 -2.53
C LEU A 75 3.94 -14.04 -3.03
N ALA A 76 3.01 -13.46 -3.80
CA ALA A 76 3.19 -12.11 -4.34
C ALA A 76 3.07 -11.05 -3.23
N HIS A 77 2.12 -11.19 -2.31
CA HIS A 77 2.06 -10.37 -1.09
C HIS A 77 3.32 -10.53 -0.25
N GLY A 78 3.83 -11.76 -0.13
CA GLY A 78 5.07 -12.05 0.59
C GLY A 78 6.29 -11.39 -0.03
N ILE A 79 6.43 -11.47 -1.35
CA ILE A 79 7.49 -10.78 -2.10
C ILE A 79 7.38 -9.28 -1.90
N LEU A 80 6.18 -8.70 -1.98
CA LEU A 80 5.99 -7.27 -1.80
C LEU A 80 6.42 -6.83 -0.41
N ALA A 81 5.86 -7.46 0.63
CA ALA A 81 6.17 -7.12 2.02
C ALA A 81 7.66 -7.29 2.32
N ALA A 82 8.25 -8.43 1.94
CA ALA A 82 9.67 -8.69 2.16
C ALA A 82 10.56 -7.69 1.42
N SER A 83 10.24 -7.38 0.15
CA SER A 83 11.03 -6.45 -0.66
C SER A 83 11.01 -5.04 -0.09
N VAL A 84 9.85 -4.56 0.37
CA VAL A 84 9.72 -3.25 1.01
C VAL A 84 10.47 -3.21 2.34
N ILE A 85 10.32 -4.24 3.20
CA ILE A 85 11.01 -4.31 4.50
C ILE A 85 12.53 -4.37 4.31
N ILE A 86 13.02 -5.28 3.47
CA ILE A 86 14.45 -5.43 3.19
C ILE A 86 15.00 -4.15 2.56
N GLY A 87 14.30 -3.60 1.57
CA GLY A 87 14.71 -2.37 0.89
C GLY A 87 14.82 -1.20 1.86
N PHE A 88 13.85 -1.02 2.75
CA PHE A 88 13.90 0.00 3.79
C PHE A 88 15.14 -0.14 4.70
N VAL A 89 15.43 -1.36 5.18
CA VAL A 89 16.59 -1.64 6.04
C VAL A 89 17.90 -1.38 5.28
N MET A 90 18.01 -1.84 4.03
CA MET A 90 19.22 -1.67 3.21
C MET A 90 19.50 -0.22 2.85
N LEU A 91 18.46 0.60 2.71
CA LEU A 91 18.58 2.03 2.39
C LEU A 91 18.87 2.89 3.62
N GLY A 92 19.00 2.29 4.82
CA GLY A 92 19.26 3.01 6.05
C GLY A 92 18.08 3.87 6.50
N GLY A 93 16.85 3.42 6.21
CA GLY A 93 15.64 4.15 6.56
C GLY A 93 15.58 4.47 8.05
N TYR A 94 15.23 5.72 8.35
CA TYR A 94 14.98 6.19 9.70
C TYR A 94 13.47 6.18 9.96
N ILE A 95 13.06 5.77 11.16
CA ILE A 95 11.66 5.76 11.58
C ILE A 95 11.56 6.37 12.97
N ASP A 96 10.64 7.32 13.14
CA ASP A 96 10.11 7.63 14.47
C ASP A 96 9.19 6.49 14.93
N ILE A 97 9.63 5.77 15.96
CA ILE A 97 8.92 4.61 16.50
C ILE A 97 7.50 4.95 16.99
N ASN A 98 7.27 6.16 17.50
CA ASN A 98 5.95 6.56 18.00
C ASN A 98 4.99 6.78 16.82
N MET A 99 5.46 7.44 15.76
CA MET A 99 4.65 7.61 14.54
C MET A 99 4.40 6.28 13.84
N LEU A 100 5.40 5.40 13.79
CA LEU A 100 5.21 4.05 13.26
C LEU A 100 4.13 3.30 14.04
N LEU A 101 4.23 3.25 15.37
CA LEU A 101 3.25 2.55 16.21
C LEU A 101 1.85 3.16 16.07
N PHE A 102 1.75 4.48 16.00
CA PHE A 102 0.49 5.17 15.77
C PHE A 102 -0.17 4.75 14.46
N PHE A 103 0.56 4.81 13.33
CA PHE A 103 0.03 4.35 12.05
C PHE A 103 -0.20 2.84 11.99
N PHE A 104 0.64 2.05 12.65
CA PHE A 104 0.51 0.59 12.69
C PHE A 104 -0.79 0.19 13.37
N VAL A 105 -1.11 0.78 14.52
CA VAL A 105 -2.38 0.52 15.21
C VAL A 105 -3.56 0.92 14.32
N ALA A 106 -3.50 2.11 13.70
CA ALA A 106 -4.57 2.55 12.80
C ALA A 106 -4.77 1.62 11.60
N ALA A 107 -3.68 1.18 10.97
CA ALA A 107 -3.71 0.24 9.85
C ALA A 107 -4.20 -1.15 10.31
N ALA A 108 -3.74 -1.66 11.45
CA ALA A 108 -4.17 -2.94 11.99
C ALA A 108 -5.66 -2.96 12.32
N VAL A 109 -6.21 -1.85 12.83
CA VAL A 109 -7.66 -1.71 13.06
C VAL A 109 -8.42 -1.78 11.73
N ASP A 110 -7.94 -1.12 10.68
CA ASP A 110 -8.56 -1.18 9.36
C ASP A 110 -8.54 -2.57 8.73
N GLU A 111 -7.56 -3.40 9.10
CA GLU A 111 -7.48 -4.80 8.64
C GLU A 111 -8.39 -5.75 9.42
N THR A 112 -8.97 -5.32 10.55
CA THR A 112 -10.00 -6.13 11.24
C THR A 112 -11.22 -6.27 10.33
N ASP A 113 -11.78 -7.49 10.23
CA ASP A 113 -12.92 -7.81 9.33
C ASP A 113 -14.26 -7.18 9.79
N LEU A 114 -14.25 -5.99 10.38
CA LEU A 114 -15.45 -5.22 10.67
C LEU A 114 -16.08 -4.73 9.34
N PRO A 115 -17.36 -5.08 9.06
CA PRO A 115 -17.96 -4.90 7.74
C PRO A 115 -18.10 -3.43 7.29
N VAL A 116 -18.06 -2.47 8.22
CA VAL A 116 -18.13 -1.03 7.92
C VAL A 116 -16.77 -0.45 7.51
N ILE A 117 -15.68 -1.10 7.90
CA ILE A 117 -14.29 -0.60 7.80
C ILE A 117 -13.56 -1.24 6.60
N ARG A 118 -14.02 -2.42 6.19
CA ARG A 118 -13.38 -3.26 5.18
C ARG A 118 -13.18 -2.54 3.85
N GLY A 119 -11.93 -2.43 3.41
CA GLY A 119 -11.53 -1.94 2.09
C GLY A 119 -11.48 -0.42 1.91
N TYR A 120 -12.09 0.37 2.80
CA TYR A 120 -12.05 1.84 2.72
C TYR A 120 -10.96 2.49 3.58
N ARG A 121 -10.34 1.71 4.47
CA ARG A 121 -9.29 2.16 5.40
C ARG A 121 -9.62 3.48 6.11
N PRO A 122 -10.82 3.63 6.71
CA PRO A 122 -11.25 4.89 7.30
C PRO A 122 -10.39 5.28 8.51
N VAL A 123 -9.94 4.32 9.33
CA VAL A 123 -9.19 4.62 10.55
C VAL A 123 -7.81 5.16 10.21
N LEU A 124 -7.12 4.56 9.25
CA LEU A 124 -5.82 5.01 8.78
C LEU A 124 -5.90 6.38 8.11
N LYS A 125 -6.94 6.65 7.32
CA LYS A 125 -7.19 8.00 6.78
C LYS A 125 -7.40 9.02 7.89
N LEU A 126 -8.21 8.70 8.90
CA LEU A 126 -8.40 9.58 10.05
C LEU A 126 -7.10 9.78 10.84
N ALA A 127 -6.29 8.74 10.99
CA ALA A 127 -5.00 8.82 11.64
C ALA A 127 -4.06 9.80 10.91
N THR A 128 -4.08 9.84 9.58
CA THR A 128 -3.29 10.82 8.82
C THR A 128 -3.73 12.28 8.99
N LEU A 129 -4.90 12.55 9.61
CA LEU A 129 -5.29 13.92 9.94
C LEU A 129 -4.47 14.50 11.08
N TYR A 130 -4.00 13.69 12.03
CA TYR A 130 -3.15 14.15 13.13
C TYR A 130 -1.86 14.85 12.63
N PRO A 131 -1.00 14.23 11.81
CA PRO A 131 0.14 14.93 11.24
C PRO A 131 -0.26 16.08 10.32
N ALA A 132 -1.38 15.98 9.59
CA ALA A 132 -1.86 17.06 8.74
C ALA A 132 -2.20 18.33 9.55
N LEU A 133 -2.80 18.19 10.74
CA LEU A 133 -3.06 19.30 11.67
C LEU A 133 -1.78 19.96 12.18
N LEU A 134 -0.66 19.23 12.20
CA LEU A 134 0.66 19.74 12.53
C LEU A 134 1.40 20.33 11.30
N GLY A 135 0.73 20.44 10.16
CA GLY A 135 1.29 20.96 8.90
C GLY A 135 1.97 19.90 8.03
N TYR A 136 1.98 18.63 8.45
CA TYR A 136 2.59 17.53 7.72
C TYR A 136 1.55 16.74 6.93
N TYR A 137 1.26 17.21 5.71
CA TYR A 137 0.22 16.65 4.85
C TYR A 137 0.67 15.42 4.03
N SER A 138 1.96 15.11 3.96
CA SER A 138 2.49 14.03 3.11
C SER A 138 1.79 12.68 3.35
N PRO A 139 1.58 12.20 4.60
CA PRO A 139 0.91 10.92 4.86
C PRO A 139 -0.55 10.91 4.35
N LEU A 140 -1.28 12.00 4.55
CA LEU A 140 -2.67 12.12 4.10
C LEU A 140 -2.76 12.08 2.57
N ILE A 141 -1.89 12.82 1.87
CA ILE A 141 -1.89 12.81 0.41
C ILE A 141 -1.49 11.41 -0.09
N ALA A 142 -0.50 10.77 0.52
CA ALA A 142 -0.04 9.44 0.13
C ALA A 142 -1.15 8.38 0.22
N ILE A 143 -1.89 8.31 1.33
CA ILE A 143 -2.98 7.34 1.46
C ILE A 143 -4.11 7.60 0.48
N VAL A 144 -4.50 8.87 0.28
CA VAL A 144 -5.57 9.23 -0.65
C VAL A 144 -5.19 8.87 -2.08
N VAL A 145 -3.94 9.14 -2.48
CA VAL A 145 -3.46 8.90 -3.84
C VAL A 145 -3.27 7.41 -4.12
N PHE A 146 -2.73 6.65 -3.16
CA PHE A 146 -2.63 5.20 -3.26
C PHE A 146 -4.03 4.56 -3.41
N ASP A 147 -4.98 4.95 -2.57
CA ASP A 147 -6.36 4.47 -2.62
C ASP A 147 -7.06 4.82 -3.93
N ALA A 148 -6.82 6.03 -4.45
CA ALA A 148 -7.36 6.44 -5.74
C ALA A 148 -6.86 5.51 -6.86
N GLY A 149 -5.58 5.14 -6.84
CA GLY A 149 -5.00 4.16 -7.77
C GLY A 149 -5.65 2.78 -7.63
N TYR A 150 -5.80 2.30 -6.40
CA TYR A 150 -6.43 1.02 -6.09
C TYR A 150 -7.88 0.95 -6.61
N ILE A 151 -8.67 2.00 -6.39
CA ILE A 151 -10.07 2.09 -6.84
C ILE A 151 -10.16 2.26 -8.36
N ALA A 152 -9.25 3.03 -8.97
CA ALA A 152 -9.26 3.34 -10.40
C ALA A 152 -9.25 2.07 -11.26
N LYS A 153 -8.51 1.03 -10.85
CA LYS A 153 -8.51 -0.27 -11.53
C LYS A 153 -9.91 -0.88 -11.58
N SER A 154 -10.60 -0.96 -10.44
CA SER A 154 -11.95 -1.52 -10.37
C SER A 154 -12.96 -0.72 -11.20
N VAL A 155 -12.79 0.60 -11.29
CA VAL A 155 -13.63 1.46 -12.15
C VAL A 155 -13.33 1.21 -13.63
N ALA A 156 -12.06 1.16 -14.03
CA ALA A 156 -11.65 0.92 -15.41
C ALA A 156 -12.17 -0.42 -15.95
N GLU A 157 -12.13 -1.49 -15.14
CA GLU A 157 -12.69 -2.78 -15.53
C GLU A 157 -14.22 -2.75 -15.72
N LYS A 158 -14.95 -2.01 -14.88
CA LYS A 158 -16.40 -1.85 -15.03
C LYS A 158 -16.76 -1.11 -16.31
N ILE A 159 -15.96 -0.12 -16.71
CA ILE A 159 -16.16 0.62 -17.96
C ILE A 159 -15.86 -0.27 -19.16
N SER A 160 -14.73 -0.99 -19.14
CA SER A 160 -14.33 -1.88 -20.24
C SER A 160 -15.30 -3.04 -20.49
N LYS A 161 -16.07 -3.49 -19.49
CA LYS A 161 -17.08 -4.55 -19.67
C LYS A 161 -18.42 -4.06 -20.23
N LYS A 162 -18.63 -2.74 -20.28
CA LYS A 162 -19.85 -2.12 -20.86
C LYS A 162 -19.71 -1.84 -22.36
N HIS A 163 -18.50 -1.92 -22.90
CA HIS A 163 -18.17 -1.78 -24.32
C HIS A 163 -17.68 -3.11 -24.86
#